data_AF-A0AAW8EQP8-F1
#
_entry.id   AF-A0AAW8EQP8-F1
#
_cell.length_a   1.000
_cell.length_b   1.000
_cell.length_c   1.000
_cell.angle_alpha   90.00
_cell.angle_beta   90.00
_cell.angle_gamma   90.00
#
_symmetry.space_group_name_H-M   'P 1'
#
loop_
_entity.id
_entity.type
_entity.pdbx_description
1 polymer ?
#
loop_
_entity_poly.entity_id
_entity_poly.type
_entity_poly.pdbx_seq_one_letter_code
_entity_poly.pdbx_strand_id
1 'polypeptide(L)'
;MSKNRHRGLTAFLTMLVLLTLPIVAFAFAVQVAPKVHADGSCTGIGFGCTPSPHDGLLLVGFLFGLPALLATVAIGALLNTVFLKRSRWHGIVIGLLSTLIAIALVIAAVAAYLTITGALRWP
;
A
#
# COMPACT_ATOMS: atom_id res chain seq x y z
N MET A 1 -31.18 -15.61 5.04
CA MET A 1 -29.70 -15.68 4.99
C MET A 1 -29.00 -14.66 4.07
N SER A 2 -29.65 -14.05 3.07
CA SER A 2 -28.99 -13.18 2.08
C SER A 2 -28.42 -11.85 2.65
N LYS A 3 -29.13 -11.16 3.55
CA LYS A 3 -28.76 -9.81 4.02
C LYS A 3 -27.37 -9.70 4.68
N ASN A 4 -26.94 -10.70 5.45
CA ASN A 4 -25.61 -10.71 6.06
C ASN A 4 -24.49 -11.00 5.05
N ARG A 5 -24.76 -11.82 4.02
CA ARG A 5 -23.80 -12.12 2.95
C ARG A 5 -23.50 -10.88 2.10
N HIS A 6 -24.52 -10.07 1.79
CA HIS A 6 -24.32 -8.81 1.08
C HIS A 6 -23.49 -7.79 1.87
N ARG A 7 -23.62 -7.75 3.20
CA ARG A 7 -22.83 -6.83 4.06
C ARG A 7 -21.36 -7.20 4.10
N GLY A 8 -21.05 -8.50 4.23
CA GLY A 8 -19.68 -8.98 4.15
C GLY A 8 -19.07 -8.71 2.77
N LEU A 9 -19.79 -9.08 1.70
CA LEU A 9 -19.34 -8.88 0.34
C LEU A 9 -19.04 -7.40 0.02
N THR A 10 -19.94 -6.50 0.42
CA THR A 10 -19.77 -5.06 0.20
C THR A 10 -18.58 -4.49 0.97
N ALA A 11 -18.31 -4.95 2.20
CA ALA A 11 -17.14 -4.51 2.96
C ALA A 11 -15.80 -4.96 2.33
N PHE A 12 -15.74 -6.19 1.81
CA PHE A 12 -14.55 -6.67 1.11
C PHE A 12 -14.39 -6.02 -0.27
N LEU A 13 -15.49 -5.80 -1.00
CA LEU A 13 -15.46 -5.11 -2.28
C LEU A 13 -14.99 -3.67 -2.13
N THR A 14 -15.48 -2.91 -1.14
CA THR A 14 -15.04 -1.53 -0.95
C THR A 14 -13.57 -1.45 -0.60
N MET A 15 -13.08 -2.36 0.26
CA MET A 15 -11.66 -2.46 0.56
C MET A 15 -10.83 -2.78 -0.69
N LEU A 16 -11.27 -3.73 -1.51
CA LEU A 16 -10.55 -4.13 -2.72
C LEU A 16 -10.51 -2.99 -3.75
N VAL A 17 -11.63 -2.29 -3.95
CA VAL A 17 -11.72 -1.10 -4.80
C VAL A 17 -10.78 0.01 -4.30
N LEU A 18 -10.76 0.28 -2.99
CA LEU A 18 -9.85 1.28 -2.42
C LEU A 18 -8.38 0.91 -2.62
N LEU A 19 -8.03 -0.37 -2.51
CA LEU A 19 -6.67 -0.86 -2.75
C LEU A 19 -6.27 -0.86 -4.22
N THR A 20 -7.22 -0.92 -5.15
CA THR A 20 -6.88 -0.79 -6.58
C THR A 20 -6.33 0.60 -6.92
N LEU A 21 -6.75 1.64 -6.20
CA LEU A 21 -6.34 3.02 -6.47
C LEU A 21 -4.81 3.24 -6.35
N PRO A 22 -4.14 2.85 -5.25
CA PRO A 22 -2.67 2.95 -5.15
C PRO A 22 -1.94 2.01 -6.13
N ILE A 23 -2.52 0.85 -6.47
CA ILE A 23 -1.92 -0.08 -7.46
C ILE A 23 -1.90 0.57 -8.85
N VAL A 24 -3.02 1.15 -9.27
CA VAL A 24 -3.13 1.85 -10.56
C VAL A 24 -2.24 3.09 -10.58
N ALA A 25 -2.21 3.86 -9.49
CA ALA A 25 -1.32 5.01 -9.36
C ALA A 25 0.16 4.61 -9.47
N PHE A 26 0.56 3.51 -8.83
CA PHE A 26 1.92 2.98 -8.94
C PHE A 26 2.24 2.49 -10.35
N ALA A 27 1.35 1.72 -10.98
CA ALA A 27 1.54 1.25 -12.34
C ALA A 27 1.69 2.42 -13.32
N PHE A 28 0.88 3.47 -13.17
CA PHE A 28 0.99 4.69 -13.96
C PHE A 28 2.32 5.41 -13.71
N ALA A 29 2.73 5.55 -12.44
CA ALA A 29 4.00 6.17 -12.09
C ALA A 29 5.20 5.44 -12.69
N VAL A 30 5.19 4.10 -12.72
CA VAL A 30 6.24 3.30 -13.37
C VAL A 30 6.28 3.57 -14.88
N GLN A 31 5.13 3.66 -15.55
CA GLN A 31 5.09 3.88 -17.01
C GLN A 31 5.59 5.28 -17.43
N VAL A 32 5.35 6.28 -16.58
CA VAL A 32 5.79 7.67 -16.83
C VAL A 32 7.22 7.92 -16.36
N ALA A 33 7.77 7.05 -15.51
CA ALA A 33 9.11 7.21 -14.96
C ALA A 33 10.18 7.16 -16.07
N PRO A 34 11.14 8.11 -16.08
CA PRO A 34 12.26 8.09 -17.01
C PRO A 34 13.09 6.80 -16.85
N LYS A 35 13.46 6.20 -17.98
CA LYS A 35 14.33 5.00 -18.03
C LYS A 35 15.82 5.35 -18.04
N VAL A 36 16.15 6.62 -18.26
CA VAL A 36 17.51 7.14 -18.30
C VAL A 36 17.59 8.42 -17.46
N HIS A 37 18.76 8.69 -16.87
CA HIS A 37 18.99 9.95 -16.17
C HIS A 37 19.25 11.08 -17.17
N ALA A 38 18.76 12.28 -16.88
CA ALA A 38 18.88 13.45 -17.76
C ALA A 38 20.32 14.02 -17.83
N ASP A 39 21.17 13.63 -16.87
CA ASP A 39 22.56 14.05 -16.71
C ASP A 39 23.57 13.18 -17.47
N GLY A 40 23.11 12.13 -18.17
CA GLY A 40 23.98 11.18 -18.87
C GLY A 40 24.74 10.22 -17.94
N SER A 41 24.37 10.19 -16.65
CA SER A 41 24.90 9.22 -15.69
C SER A 41 24.62 7.79 -16.15
N CYS A 42 25.60 6.90 -15.94
CA CYS A 42 25.45 5.47 -16.21
C CYS A 42 24.17 4.94 -15.53
N THR A 43 23.35 4.22 -16.28
CA THR A 43 22.06 3.66 -15.83
C THR A 43 22.18 2.13 -15.72
N GLY A 44 21.80 1.58 -14.57
CA GLY A 44 21.80 0.14 -14.35
C GLY A 44 21.79 -0.25 -12.86
N ILE A 45 21.53 -1.52 -12.59
CA ILE A 45 21.51 -2.14 -11.25
C ILE A 45 22.86 -2.79 -10.86
N GLY A 46 23.97 -2.24 -11.37
CA GLY A 46 25.34 -2.77 -11.19
C GLY A 46 26.25 -1.87 -10.32
N PHE A 47 27.34 -2.44 -9.80
CA PHE A 47 28.31 -1.74 -8.93
C PHE A 47 28.88 -0.47 -9.61
N GLY A 48 28.44 0.70 -9.16
CA GLY A 48 28.97 2.01 -9.57
C GLY A 48 28.01 2.91 -10.39
N CYS A 49 26.84 2.42 -10.79
CA CYS A 49 25.84 3.21 -11.52
C CYS A 49 24.60 3.44 -10.66
N THR A 50 23.97 4.62 -10.76
CA THR A 50 22.76 4.95 -10.01
C THR A 50 21.54 4.32 -10.71
N PRO A 51 20.65 3.63 -9.96
CA PRO A 51 19.46 3.05 -10.56
C PRO A 51 18.62 4.13 -11.24
N SER A 52 18.08 3.82 -12.43
CA SER A 52 17.19 4.74 -13.13
C SER A 52 15.96 5.05 -12.27
N PRO A 53 15.28 6.20 -12.46
CA PRO A 53 14.07 6.52 -11.70
C PRO A 53 13.02 5.41 -11.80
N HIS A 54 12.89 4.79 -12.99
CA HIS A 54 12.05 3.61 -13.21
C HIS A 54 12.46 2.41 -12.34
N ASP A 55 13.74 2.05 -12.34
CA ASP A 55 14.23 0.87 -11.61
C ASP A 55 14.22 1.10 -10.10
N GLY A 56 14.49 2.33 -9.65
CA GLY A 56 14.35 2.75 -8.26
C GLY A 56 12.91 2.63 -7.77
N LEU A 57 11.94 3.05 -8.61
CA LEU A 57 10.52 2.94 -8.28
C LEU A 57 10.07 1.48 -8.18
N LEU A 58 10.54 0.62 -9.09
CA LEU A 58 10.30 -0.83 -9.03
C LEU A 58 10.91 -1.45 -7.78
N LEU A 59 12.14 -1.07 -7.42
CA LEU A 59 12.83 -1.59 -6.25
C LEU A 59 12.10 -1.20 -4.95
N VAL A 60 11.71 0.08 -4.81
CA VAL A 60 10.93 0.56 -3.66
C VAL A 60 9.54 -0.07 -3.62
N GLY A 61 8.89 -0.19 -4.78
CA GLY A 61 7.61 -0.88 -4.91
C GLY A 61 7.66 -2.33 -4.48
N PHE A 62 8.73 -3.05 -4.82
CA PHE A 62 8.91 -4.44 -4.42
C PHE A 62 9.29 -4.59 -2.95
N LEU A 63 10.21 -3.75 -2.45
CA LEU A 63 10.77 -3.89 -1.09
C LEU A 63 9.84 -3.32 0.00
N PHE A 64 9.13 -2.24 -0.29
CA PHE A 64 8.23 -1.59 0.67
C PHE A 64 6.77 -1.62 0.23
N GLY A 65 6.49 -1.41 -1.06
CA GLY A 65 5.11 -1.34 -1.57
C GLY A 65 4.36 -2.66 -1.44
N LEU A 66 4.97 -3.78 -1.85
CA LEU A 66 4.34 -5.09 -1.83
C LEU A 66 4.10 -5.61 -0.40
N PRO A 67 5.07 -5.54 0.54
CA PRO A 67 4.82 -5.90 1.93
C PRO A 67 3.78 -5.01 2.60
N ALA A 68 3.79 -3.69 2.31
CA ALA A 68 2.80 -2.77 2.81
C ALA A 68 1.39 -3.13 2.33
N LEU A 69 1.22 -3.42 1.03
CA LEU A 69 -0.06 -3.86 0.46
C LEU A 69 -0.57 -5.14 1.13
N LEU A 70 0.29 -6.16 1.29
CA LEU A 70 -0.07 -7.41 1.94
C LEU A 70 -0.47 -7.18 3.40
N ALA A 71 0.26 -6.34 4.13
CA ALA A 71 -0.06 -5.98 5.51
C ALA A 71 -1.41 -5.24 5.61
N THR A 72 -1.68 -4.29 4.71
CA THR A 72 -2.97 -3.58 4.65
C THR A 72 -4.12 -4.55 4.36
N VAL A 73 -3.92 -5.51 3.45
CA VAL A 73 -4.91 -6.55 3.15
C VAL A 73 -5.21 -7.41 4.38
N ALA A 74 -4.16 -7.89 5.06
CA ALA A 74 -4.30 -8.75 6.23
C ALA A 74 -5.00 -8.01 7.39
N ILE A 75 -4.54 -6.80 7.73
CA ILE A 75 -5.10 -5.98 8.81
C ILE A 75 -6.54 -5.56 8.48
N GLY A 76 -6.80 -5.08 7.26
CA GLY A 76 -8.13 -4.66 6.83
C GLY A 76 -9.13 -5.81 6.81
N ALA A 77 -8.73 -7.01 6.37
CA ALA A 77 -9.56 -8.20 6.42
C ALA A 77 -9.90 -8.60 7.87
N LEU A 78 -8.91 -8.56 8.76
CA LEU A 78 -9.11 -8.83 10.19
C LEU A 78 -10.11 -7.82 10.79
N LEU A 79 -9.88 -6.52 10.57
CA LEU A 79 -10.76 -5.46 11.05
C LEU A 79 -12.19 -5.60 10.49
N ASN A 80 -12.34 -5.92 9.21
CA ASN A 80 -13.64 -6.22 8.60
C ASN A 80 -14.35 -7.36 9.34
N THR A 81 -13.67 -8.47 9.65
CA THR A 81 -14.29 -9.58 10.38
C THR A 81 -14.72 -9.19 11.81
N VAL A 82 -13.94 -8.36 12.48
CA VAL A 82 -14.24 -7.86 13.83
C VAL A 82 -15.42 -6.89 13.81
N PHE A 83 -15.42 -5.92 12.89
CA PHE A 83 -16.50 -4.94 12.74
C PHE A 83 -17.81 -5.58 12.28
N LEU A 84 -17.77 -6.57 11.38
CA LEU A 84 -18.97 -7.31 10.94
C LEU A 84 -19.59 -8.14 12.08
N LYS A 85 -18.79 -8.64 13.02
CA LYS A 85 -19.29 -9.35 14.21
C LYS A 85 -19.85 -8.42 15.27
N ARG A 86 -19.28 -7.23 15.44
CA ARG A 86 -19.60 -6.32 16.55
C ARG A 86 -20.59 -5.22 16.20
N SER A 87 -20.69 -4.82 14.93
CA SER A 87 -21.46 -3.66 14.49
C SER A 87 -22.59 -4.04 13.53
N ARG A 88 -23.71 -3.32 13.59
CA ARG A 88 -24.85 -3.45 12.64
C ARG A 88 -24.79 -2.46 11.48
N TRP A 89 -23.68 -1.75 11.32
CA TRP A 89 -23.50 -0.71 10.31
C TRP A 89 -23.51 -1.28 8.88
N HIS A 90 -23.68 -0.40 7.88
CA HIS A 90 -23.63 -0.78 6.48
C HIS A 90 -22.23 -1.30 6.10
N GLY A 91 -22.17 -2.36 5.28
CA GLY A 91 -20.90 -2.99 4.89
C GLY A 91 -19.91 -2.03 4.24
N ILE A 92 -20.40 -1.03 3.50
CA ILE A 92 -19.58 0.02 2.88
C ILE A 92 -18.81 0.81 3.94
N VAL A 93 -19.49 1.27 5.00
CA VAL A 93 -18.88 2.08 6.07
C VAL A 93 -17.83 1.26 6.82
N ILE A 94 -18.10 -0.03 7.06
CA ILE A 94 -17.16 -0.94 7.70
C ILE A 94 -15.89 -1.08 6.85
N GLY A 95 -16.04 -1.34 5.55
CA GLY A 95 -14.91 -1.49 4.64
C GLY A 95 -14.10 -0.19 4.48
N LEU A 96 -14.76 0.98 4.51
CA LEU A 96 -14.08 2.28 4.45
C LEU A 96 -13.24 2.53 5.71
N LEU A 97 -13.83 2.37 6.89
CA LEU A 97 -13.13 2.59 8.16
C LEU A 97 -11.99 1.59 8.37
N SER A 98 -12.22 0.31 8.11
CA SER A 98 -11.19 -0.71 8.27
C SER A 98 -10.00 -0.47 7.35
N THR A 99 -10.26 -0.06 6.09
CA THR A 99 -9.20 0.23 5.13
C THR A 99 -8.40 1.47 5.54
N LEU A 100 -9.06 2.55 5.97
CA LEU A 100 -8.39 3.75 6.45
C LEU A 100 -7.54 3.48 7.69
N ILE A 101 -8.06 2.70 8.65
CA ILE A 101 -7.32 2.32 9.86
C ILE A 101 -6.12 1.42 9.49
N ALA A 102 -6.31 0.45 8.60
CA ALA A 102 -5.23 -0.43 8.16
C ALA A 102 -4.11 0.35 7.44
N ILE A 103 -4.47 1.30 6.57
CA ILE A 103 -3.51 2.18 5.90
C ILE A 103 -2.75 3.03 6.93
N ALA A 104 -3.47 3.67 7.86
CA ALA A 104 -2.85 4.50 8.90
C ALA A 104 -1.87 3.69 9.78
N LEU A 105 -2.23 2.46 10.15
CA LEU A 105 -1.37 1.57 10.91
C LEU A 105 -0.11 1.17 10.14
N VAL A 106 -0.24 0.85 8.86
CA VAL A 106 0.92 0.51 8.01
C VAL A 106 1.84 1.72 7.83
N ILE A 107 1.28 2.91 7.57
CA ILE A 107 2.07 4.15 7.47
C ILE A 107 2.79 4.43 8.79
N ALA A 108 2.10 4.30 9.93
CA ALA A 108 2.72 4.50 11.24
C ALA A 108 3.83 3.48 11.51
N ALA A 109 3.64 2.21 11.15
CA ALA A 109 4.63 1.17 11.31
C ALA A 109 5.88 1.41 10.43
N VAL A 110 5.68 1.82 9.18
CA VAL A 110 6.79 2.17 8.28
C VAL A 110 7.52 3.41 8.80
N ALA A 111 6.80 4.46 9.21
CA ALA A 111 7.40 5.66 9.79
C ALA A 111 8.22 5.33 11.05
N ALA A 112 7.68 4.49 11.95
CA ALA A 112 8.39 4.03 13.14
C ALA A 112 9.64 3.20 12.79
N TYR A 113 9.55 2.31 11.80
CA TYR A 113 10.70 1.56 11.33
C TYR A 113 11.81 2.47 10.80
N LEU A 114 11.45 3.50 10.02
CA LEU A 114 12.39 4.48 9.47
C LEU A 114 13.00 5.40 10.54
N THR A 115 12.27 5.74 11.60
CA THR A 115 12.83 6.51 12.73
C THR A 115 13.79 5.66 13.56
N ILE A 116 13.48 4.38 13.80
CA ILE A 116 14.32 3.46 14.57
C ILE A 116 15.61 3.12 13.84
N THR A 117 15.55 2.89 12.53
CA THR A 117 16.73 2.57 11.69
C THR A 117 17.64 3.78 11.47
N GLY A 118 17.28 4.96 11.97
CA GLY A 118 18.06 6.18 11.80
C GLY A 118 18.01 6.76 10.40
N ALA A 119 17.15 6.25 9.50
CA ALA A 119 16.97 6.80 8.17
C ALA A 119 16.42 8.25 8.19
N LEU A 120 15.67 8.62 9.24
CA LEU A 120 15.27 10.01 9.52
C LEU A 120 16.29 10.82 10.35
N ARG A 121 17.38 10.19 10.83
CA ARG A 121 18.51 10.87 11.48
C ARG A 121 19.58 11.14 10.43
N TRP A 122 19.35 12.09 9.52
CA TRP A 122 20.46 12.71 8.81
C TRP A 122 20.79 14.06 9.48
N PRO A 123 22.09 14.36 9.67
CA PRO A 123 22.61 15.56 10.34
C PRO A 123 22.33 16.87 9.60
#